data_AF-A0AAF0EGL2-F1
#
_entry.id   AF-A0AAF0EGL2-F1
#
_cell.length_a   1.000
_cell.length_b   1.000
_cell.length_c   1.000
_cell.angle_alpha   90.00
_cell.angle_beta   90.00
_cell.angle_gamma   90.00
#
_symmetry.space_group_name_H-M   'P 1'
#
loop_
_entity.id
_entity.type
_entity.pdbx_description
1 polymer ?
#
loop_
_entity_poly.entity_id
_entity_poly.type
_entity_poly.pdbx_seq_one_letter_code
_entity_poly.pdbx_strand_id
1 'polypeptide(L)'
;MTGEAPVDVSDNLDPTLKKTTAGYKPGEKKSIQEYARLDAQDESLRRWKESLGITDDAAGAINPNAPKLTIHSLMLESPQLPGGSVGIHLDQPGQLEELAKSPLQITEGIEYSVVIKFSVGREVLSGLKYLQVIKRAGVPVDRLEEMIGSFPPRSEPYVKRFAPSVAPSGFLARSGTNSVRTRIVDDDGSVFADFSWAFKLVKA
;
A
#
# COMPACT_ATOMS: atom_id res chain seq x y z
N MET A 1 -32.42 -19.84 -5.07
CA MET A 1 -32.19 -18.54 -4.40
C MET A 1 -31.33 -18.79 -3.18
N THR A 2 -30.01 -18.82 -3.33
CA THR A 2 -29.07 -18.96 -2.23
C THR A 2 -28.61 -17.56 -1.85
N GLY A 3 -29.35 -16.93 -0.93
CA GLY A 3 -28.89 -15.69 -0.30
C GLY A 3 -27.79 -16.06 0.69
N GLU A 4 -26.53 -15.93 0.27
CA GLU A 4 -25.43 -15.80 1.22
C GLU A 4 -25.72 -14.59 2.11
N ALA A 5 -25.67 -14.80 3.43
CA ALA A 5 -25.76 -13.71 4.39
C ALA A 5 -24.66 -12.68 4.08
N PRO A 6 -24.91 -11.37 4.24
CA PRO A 6 -23.86 -10.37 4.05
C PRO A 6 -22.71 -10.72 4.99
N VAL A 7 -21.53 -10.94 4.40
CA VAL A 7 -20.28 -11.06 5.16
C VAL A 7 -20.15 -9.77 5.97
N ASP A 8 -20.00 -9.88 7.28
CA ASP A 8 -19.75 -8.73 8.15
C ASP A 8 -18.34 -8.20 7.83
N VAL A 9 -18.27 -7.34 6.82
CA VAL A 9 -17.03 -6.69 6.41
C VAL A 9 -16.76 -5.56 7.40
N SER A 10 -15.85 -5.80 8.35
CA SER A 10 -15.44 -4.77 9.30
C SER A 10 -14.74 -3.61 8.57
N ASP A 11 -15.20 -2.38 8.83
CA ASP A 11 -14.56 -1.15 8.36
C ASP A 11 -13.46 -0.63 9.26
N ASN A 12 -13.18 -1.32 10.36
CA ASN A 12 -12.22 -0.87 11.32
C ASN A 12 -10.79 -1.18 10.83
N LEU A 13 -10.08 -0.12 10.44
CA LEU A 13 -8.68 -0.15 10.00
C LEU A 13 -7.69 0.14 11.13
N ASP A 14 -8.12 0.08 12.39
CA ASP A 14 -7.25 0.32 13.54
C ASP A 14 -6.08 -0.68 13.55
N PRO A 15 -4.82 -0.20 13.45
CA PRO A 15 -3.64 -1.05 13.46
C PRO A 15 -3.47 -1.82 14.77
N THR A 16 -4.13 -1.40 15.85
CA THR A 16 -4.05 -2.05 17.17
C THR A 16 -4.95 -3.27 17.30
N LEU A 17 -5.92 -3.47 16.38
CA LEU A 17 -6.82 -4.63 16.35
C LEU A 17 -6.14 -5.94 15.88
N LYS A 18 -4.81 -5.96 15.83
CA LYS A 18 -3.89 -7.05 15.46
C LYS A 18 -4.55 -8.44 15.30
N LYS A 19 -4.87 -8.80 14.06
CA LYS A 19 -4.50 -10.13 13.55
C LYS A 19 -3.01 -10.08 13.21
N THR A 20 -2.14 -10.14 14.22
CA THR A 20 -0.75 -10.55 13.96
C THR A 20 -0.82 -11.88 13.20
N THR A 21 -0.09 -12.01 12.10
CA THR A 21 0.05 -13.29 11.39
C THR A 21 0.33 -14.37 12.42
N ALA A 22 -0.53 -15.39 12.51
CA ALA A 22 -0.53 -16.31 13.64
C ALA A 22 0.88 -16.90 13.85
N GLY A 23 1.48 -16.63 15.01
CA GLY A 23 2.83 -17.10 15.37
C GLY A 23 3.99 -16.17 15.02
N TYR A 24 3.79 -15.09 14.25
CA TYR A 24 4.84 -14.11 13.96
C TYR A 24 5.01 -13.11 15.12
N LYS A 25 6.25 -12.94 15.55
CA LYS A 25 6.66 -11.93 16.53
C LYS A 25 7.64 -10.97 15.84
N PRO A 26 7.33 -9.67 15.75
CA PRO A 26 8.27 -8.69 15.22
C PRO A 26 9.61 -8.76 15.95
N GLY A 27 10.70 -8.69 15.18
CA GLY A 27 12.06 -8.69 15.73
C GLY A 27 12.41 -7.39 16.46
N GLU A 28 13.59 -7.38 17.10
CA GLU A 28 14.13 -6.17 17.72
C GLU A 28 14.46 -5.12 16.65
N LYS A 29 14.10 -3.86 16.92
CA LYS A 29 14.47 -2.73 16.05
C LYS A 29 15.97 -2.49 16.11
N LYS A 30 16.60 -2.41 14.95
CA LYS A 30 17.98 -1.96 14.81
C LYS A 30 18.03 -0.88 13.73
N SER A 31 18.89 0.11 13.95
CA SER A 31 19.22 1.14 12.97
C SER A 31 20.00 0.55 11.80
N ILE A 32 20.10 1.30 10.70
CA ILE A 32 20.87 0.88 9.53
C ILE A 32 22.34 0.73 9.89
N GLN A 33 22.87 1.62 10.72
CA GLN A 33 24.26 1.57 11.19
C GLN A 33 24.51 0.33 12.05
N GLU A 34 23.57 -0.04 12.92
CA GLU A 34 23.67 -1.28 13.69
C GLU A 34 23.62 -2.51 12.78
N TYR A 35 22.72 -2.53 11.80
CA TYR A 35 22.66 -3.62 10.83
C TYR A 35 23.92 -3.72 9.97
N ALA A 36 24.49 -2.59 9.53
CA ALA A 36 25.71 -2.55 8.72
C ALA A 36 26.94 -3.09 9.47
N ARG A 37 27.04 -2.80 10.77
CA ARG A 37 28.17 -3.22 11.62
C ARG A 37 28.05 -4.63 12.17
N LEU A 38 26.84 -5.17 12.23
CA LEU A 38 26.62 -6.55 12.66
C LEU A 38 27.37 -7.50 11.71
N ASP A 39 28.13 -8.45 12.25
CA ASP A 39 28.89 -9.44 11.47
C ASP A 39 29.81 -8.84 10.39
N ALA A 40 30.39 -7.67 10.63
CA ALA A 40 31.26 -6.99 9.66
C ALA A 40 32.51 -7.80 9.26
N GLN A 41 32.87 -8.83 10.02
CA GLN A 41 33.93 -9.78 9.68
C GLN A 41 33.53 -10.80 8.61
N ASP A 42 32.23 -10.98 8.33
CA ASP A 42 31.72 -11.94 7.36
C ASP A 42 31.53 -11.26 5.99
N GLU A 43 32.35 -11.66 5.02
CA GLU A 43 32.32 -11.12 3.67
C GLU A 43 30.98 -11.40 2.96
N SER A 44 30.38 -12.57 3.18
CA SER A 44 29.13 -12.95 2.53
C SER A 44 27.96 -12.13 3.04
N LEU A 45 27.88 -11.92 4.37
CA LEU A 45 26.86 -11.10 4.99
C LEU A 45 27.04 -9.62 4.66
N ARG A 46 28.29 -9.14 4.55
CA ARG A 46 28.57 -7.78 4.08
C ARG A 46 28.07 -7.54 2.67
N ARG A 47 28.43 -8.40 1.70
CA ARG A 47 27.98 -8.27 0.31
C ARG A 47 26.45 -8.36 0.21
N TRP A 48 25.83 -9.23 0.99
CA TRP A 48 24.38 -9.32 1.08
C TRP A 48 23.75 -8.02 1.60
N LYS A 49 24.27 -7.43 2.69
CA LYS A 49 23.79 -6.14 3.22
C LYS A 49 24.01 -4.98 2.25
N GLU A 50 25.16 -4.93 1.59
CA GLU A 50 25.46 -3.96 0.53
C GLU A 50 24.44 -4.06 -0.61
N SER A 51 24.09 -5.28 -1.04
CA SER A 51 23.05 -5.49 -2.07
C SER A 51 21.65 -5.04 -1.65
N LEU A 52 21.40 -4.98 -0.34
CA LEU A 52 20.17 -4.44 0.25
C LEU A 52 20.27 -2.93 0.51
N GLY A 53 21.39 -2.28 0.21
CA GLY A 53 21.61 -0.86 0.54
C GLY A 53 21.76 -0.59 2.04
N ILE A 54 22.10 -1.62 2.83
CA ILE A 54 22.39 -1.49 4.27
C ILE A 54 23.89 -1.29 4.42
N THR A 55 24.33 -0.03 4.35
CA THR A 55 25.73 0.37 4.53
C THR A 55 25.83 1.48 5.59
N ASP A 56 27.01 1.69 6.16
CA ASP A 56 27.23 2.79 7.12
C ASP A 56 26.89 4.16 6.49
N ASP A 57 27.10 4.31 5.17
CA ASP A 57 26.86 5.53 4.41
C ASP A 57 25.43 5.65 3.84
N ALA A 58 24.62 4.59 3.89
CA ALA A 58 23.26 4.59 3.33
C ALA A 58 22.35 5.65 3.99
N ALA A 59 22.62 5.95 5.26
CA ALA A 59 21.95 7.05 5.97
C ALA A 59 22.43 8.44 5.55
N GLY A 60 23.67 8.56 5.02
CA GLY A 60 24.26 9.82 4.57
C GLY A 60 23.85 10.23 3.15
N ALA A 61 23.48 9.26 2.31
CA ALA A 61 22.97 9.51 0.95
C ALA A 61 21.52 10.02 0.92
N ILE A 62 20.80 9.91 2.04
CA ILE A 62 19.38 10.26 2.12
C ILE A 62 19.21 11.43 3.07
N ASN A 63 18.44 12.43 2.63
CA ASN A 63 18.19 13.65 3.39
C ASN A 63 17.76 13.30 4.84
N PRO A 64 18.48 13.77 5.87
CA PRO A 64 18.17 13.45 7.28
C PRO A 64 16.81 13.99 7.73
N ASN A 65 16.21 14.90 6.95
CA ASN A 65 14.86 15.42 7.16
C ASN A 65 13.80 14.73 6.29
N ALA A 66 14.15 13.70 5.50
CA ALA A 66 13.20 12.96 4.70
C ALA A 66 12.14 12.27 5.57
N PRO A 67 10.87 12.19 5.13
CA PRO A 67 9.88 11.34 5.76
C PRO A 67 10.35 9.88 5.84
N LYS A 68 9.85 9.12 6.83
CA LYS A 68 10.16 7.69 6.93
C LYS A 68 9.65 6.93 5.69
N LEU A 69 8.42 7.26 5.29
CA LEU A 69 7.76 6.76 4.09
C LEU A 69 7.09 7.94 3.38
N THR A 70 7.25 8.01 2.07
CA THR A 70 6.46 8.90 1.19
C THR A 70 5.78 8.05 0.14
N ILE A 71 4.45 8.11 0.06
CA ILE A 71 3.69 7.45 -1.00
C ILE A 71 3.55 8.43 -2.16
N HIS A 72 3.98 8.02 -3.35
CA HIS A 72 3.93 8.83 -4.56
C HIS A 72 2.67 8.57 -5.36
N SER A 73 2.29 7.29 -5.54
CA SER A 73 1.08 6.96 -6.28
C SER A 73 0.46 5.62 -5.89
N LEU A 74 -0.83 5.51 -6.15
CA LEU A 74 -1.65 4.30 -6.10
C LEU A 74 -2.34 4.14 -7.45
N MET A 75 -1.89 3.18 -8.25
CA MET A 75 -2.38 2.95 -9.62
C MET A 75 -3.07 1.59 -9.74
N LEU A 76 -4.08 1.54 -10.60
CA LEU A 76 -4.70 0.33 -11.11
C LEU A 76 -4.15 0.14 -12.52
N GLU A 77 -3.30 -0.87 -12.70
CA GLU A 77 -2.73 -1.21 -14.00
C GLU A 77 -3.55 -2.32 -14.65
N SER A 78 -3.93 -2.12 -15.90
CA SER A 78 -4.59 -3.13 -16.72
C SER A 78 -4.34 -2.85 -18.19
N PRO A 79 -4.01 -3.86 -19.01
CA PRO A 79 -3.90 -3.68 -20.46
C PRO A 79 -5.23 -3.29 -21.12
N GLN A 80 -6.35 -3.44 -20.41
CA GLN A 80 -7.70 -3.13 -20.89
C GLN A 80 -8.09 -1.66 -20.65
N LEU A 81 -7.29 -0.91 -19.89
CA LEU A 81 -7.53 0.51 -19.63
C LEU A 81 -6.91 1.40 -20.72
N PRO A 82 -7.57 2.51 -21.09
CA PRO A 82 -6.92 3.54 -21.91
C PRO A 82 -5.65 4.04 -21.22
N GLY A 83 -4.50 3.92 -21.89
CA GLY A 83 -3.20 4.29 -21.32
C GLY A 83 -2.59 3.27 -20.35
N GLY A 84 -3.22 2.09 -20.18
CA GLY A 84 -2.69 0.97 -19.41
C GLY A 84 -2.78 1.10 -17.89
N SER A 85 -3.14 2.27 -17.37
CA SER A 85 -3.33 2.48 -15.94
C SER A 85 -4.23 3.68 -15.61
N VAL A 86 -4.88 3.65 -14.45
CA VAL A 86 -5.63 4.76 -13.87
C VAL A 86 -5.39 4.79 -12.36
N GLY A 87 -5.35 5.96 -11.73
CA GLY A 87 -5.10 6.00 -10.28
C GLY A 87 -4.90 7.38 -9.71
N ILE A 88 -4.16 7.42 -8.61
CA ILE A 88 -3.99 8.57 -7.73
C ILE A 88 -2.50 8.89 -7.62
N HIS A 89 -2.12 10.13 -7.92
CA HIS A 89 -0.80 10.67 -7.66
C HIS A 89 -0.83 11.45 -6.34
N LEU A 90 -0.35 10.83 -5.27
CA LEU A 90 -0.39 11.41 -3.92
C LEU A 90 0.66 12.51 -3.71
N ASP A 91 1.59 12.64 -4.64
CA ASP A 91 2.55 13.74 -4.72
C ASP A 91 1.98 15.01 -5.39
N GLN A 92 0.80 14.93 -6.01
CA GLN A 92 0.14 16.07 -6.64
C GLN A 92 -0.82 16.78 -5.65
N PRO A 93 -0.58 18.07 -5.34
CA PRO A 93 -1.47 18.84 -4.46
C PRO A 93 -2.89 18.92 -5.03
N GLY A 94 -3.90 18.72 -4.19
CA GLY A 94 -5.31 18.88 -4.57
C GLY A 94 -5.96 17.65 -5.21
N GLN A 95 -5.19 16.59 -5.50
CA GLN A 95 -5.73 15.43 -6.22
C GLN A 95 -6.78 14.65 -5.40
N LEU A 96 -6.59 14.52 -4.08
CA LEU A 96 -7.55 13.81 -3.24
C LEU A 96 -8.89 14.58 -3.14
N GLU A 97 -8.82 15.90 -3.08
CA GLU A 97 -9.98 16.79 -3.09
C GLU A 97 -10.72 16.75 -4.42
N GLU A 98 -9.98 16.64 -5.53
CA GLU A 98 -10.57 16.44 -6.85
C GLU A 98 -11.28 15.10 -6.95
N LEU A 99 -10.64 14.00 -6.49
CA LEU A 99 -11.23 12.66 -6.51
C LEU A 99 -12.47 12.52 -5.62
N ALA A 100 -12.57 13.32 -4.56
CA ALA A 100 -13.79 13.41 -3.76
C ALA A 100 -14.96 14.02 -4.55
N LYS A 101 -14.69 14.93 -5.50
CA LYS A 101 -15.70 15.59 -6.36
C LYS A 101 -15.97 14.80 -7.63
N SER A 102 -14.92 14.25 -8.24
CA SER A 102 -14.92 13.51 -9.50
C SER A 102 -14.29 12.14 -9.27
N PRO A 103 -15.10 11.13 -8.90
CA PRO A 103 -14.62 9.78 -8.64
C PRO A 103 -13.92 9.16 -9.86
N LEU A 104 -12.89 8.35 -9.62
CA LEU A 104 -12.25 7.56 -10.68
C LEU A 104 -13.27 6.67 -11.39
N GLN A 105 -13.17 6.59 -12.71
CA GLN A 105 -13.96 5.63 -13.50
C GLN A 105 -13.14 4.37 -13.71
N ILE A 106 -13.67 3.23 -13.26
CA ILE A 106 -13.04 1.92 -13.40
C ILE A 106 -13.97 1.05 -14.23
N THR A 107 -13.47 0.48 -15.32
CA THR A 107 -14.24 -0.44 -16.14
C THR A 107 -14.55 -1.71 -15.34
N GLU A 108 -15.82 -2.13 -15.30
CA GLU A 108 -16.21 -3.35 -14.59
C GLU A 108 -15.69 -4.62 -15.28
N GLY A 109 -15.45 -5.68 -14.50
CA GLY A 109 -15.06 -6.98 -15.05
C GLY A 109 -13.64 -7.06 -15.62
N ILE A 110 -12.87 -5.97 -15.59
CA ILE A 110 -11.47 -5.98 -16.02
C ILE A 110 -10.59 -6.66 -14.98
N GLU A 111 -9.54 -7.32 -15.46
CA GLU A 111 -8.44 -7.74 -14.60
C GLU A 111 -7.48 -6.56 -14.41
N TYR A 112 -7.08 -6.28 -13.18
CA TYR A 112 -6.16 -5.21 -12.83
C TYR A 112 -5.21 -5.60 -11.72
N SER A 113 -4.06 -4.93 -11.66
CA SER A 113 -3.13 -5.01 -10.52
C SER A 113 -3.06 -3.66 -9.83
N VAL A 114 -3.11 -3.67 -8.49
CA VAL A 114 -2.81 -2.46 -7.70
C VAL A 114 -1.30 -2.30 -7.65
N VAL A 115 -0.82 -1.10 -7.97
CA VAL A 115 0.59 -0.73 -7.97
C VAL A 115 0.80 0.49 -7.09
N ILE A 116 1.66 0.33 -6.09
CA ILE A 116 2.03 1.40 -5.16
C ILE A 116 3.48 1.80 -5.42
N LYS A 117 3.69 3.09 -5.65
CA LYS A 117 5.03 3.69 -5.75
C LYS A 117 5.32 4.50 -4.50
N PHE A 118 6.45 4.25 -3.84
CA PHE A 118 6.80 4.91 -2.57
C PHE A 118 8.31 5.03 -2.38
N SER A 119 8.76 5.98 -1.55
CA SER A 119 10.16 6.13 -1.14
C SER A 119 10.32 5.88 0.36
N VAL A 120 11.43 5.26 0.74
CA VAL A 120 11.81 4.98 2.13
C VAL A 120 13.04 5.81 2.48
N GLY A 121 12.95 6.58 3.56
CA GLY A 121 13.90 7.65 3.86
C GLY A 121 14.93 7.32 4.93
N ARG A 122 14.56 7.42 6.21
CA ARG A 122 15.56 7.52 7.30
C ARG A 122 15.96 6.19 7.93
N GLU A 123 15.11 5.18 7.85
CA GLU A 123 15.26 3.92 8.57
C GLU A 123 14.65 2.75 7.79
N VAL A 124 15.07 1.54 8.14
CA VAL A 124 14.45 0.32 7.60
C VAL A 124 13.01 0.24 8.08
N LEU A 125 12.07 0.23 7.14
CA LEU A 125 10.66 -0.03 7.45
C LEU A 125 10.43 -1.52 7.41
N SER A 126 9.88 -2.07 8.49
CA SER A 126 9.65 -3.51 8.63
C SER A 126 8.16 -3.82 8.64
N GLY A 127 7.76 -4.80 7.81
CA GLY A 127 6.38 -5.30 7.81
C GLY A 127 5.35 -4.26 7.39
N LEU A 128 5.64 -3.47 6.36
CA LEU A 128 4.65 -2.58 5.77
C LEU A 128 3.45 -3.38 5.25
N LYS A 129 2.25 -2.92 5.59
CA LYS A 129 0.97 -3.50 5.20
C LYS A 129 0.10 -2.44 4.54
N TYR A 130 -0.56 -2.86 3.47
CA TYR A 130 -1.61 -2.12 2.81
C TYR A 130 -2.95 -2.57 3.35
N LEU A 131 -3.76 -1.61 3.80
CA LEU A 131 -5.11 -1.84 4.27
C LEU A 131 -6.07 -0.99 3.45
N GLN A 132 -7.17 -1.59 3.01
CA GLN A 132 -8.21 -0.91 2.28
C GLN A 132 -9.58 -1.41 2.70
N VAL A 133 -10.52 -0.48 2.86
CA VAL A 133 -11.95 -0.79 2.99
C VAL A 133 -12.70 -0.03 1.91
N ILE A 134 -13.55 -0.75 1.19
CA ILE A 134 -14.49 -0.20 0.22
C ILE A 134 -15.87 -0.19 0.85
N LYS A 135 -16.52 0.98 0.81
CA LYS A 135 -17.90 1.16 1.25
C LYS A 135 -18.78 1.59 0.09
N ARG A 136 -20.02 1.11 0.08
CA ARG A 136 -21.10 1.55 -0.81
C ARG A 136 -22.24 2.07 0.02
N ALA A 137 -22.66 3.30 -0.24
CA ALA A 137 -23.70 3.98 0.56
C ALA A 137 -23.43 3.93 2.08
N GLY A 138 -22.16 4.06 2.49
CA GLY A 138 -21.72 3.99 3.87
C GLY A 138 -21.57 2.57 4.45
N VAL A 139 -22.08 1.54 3.76
CA VAL A 139 -21.97 0.14 4.17
C VAL A 139 -20.68 -0.47 3.62
N PRO A 140 -19.84 -1.11 4.45
CA PRO A 140 -18.65 -1.81 3.97
C PRO A 140 -19.04 -2.99 3.08
N VAL A 141 -18.39 -3.10 1.92
CA VAL A 141 -18.68 -4.14 0.92
C VAL A 141 -17.46 -4.97 0.56
N ASP A 142 -16.25 -4.46 0.81
CA ASP A 142 -15.01 -5.19 0.56
C ASP A 142 -13.89 -4.67 1.46
N ARG A 143 -12.93 -5.55 1.77
CA ARG A 143 -11.74 -5.25 2.56
C ARG A 143 -10.55 -6.01 2.01
N LEU A 144 -9.46 -5.29 1.78
CA LEU A 144 -8.18 -5.86 1.38
C LEU A 144 -7.12 -5.55 2.43
N GLU A 145 -6.38 -6.58 2.83
CA GLU A 145 -5.19 -6.47 3.67
C GLU A 145 -4.06 -7.24 2.98
N GLU A 146 -3.00 -6.53 2.58
CA GLU A 146 -1.91 -7.08 1.79
C GLU A 146 -0.55 -6.73 2.42
N MET A 147 0.31 -7.73 2.60
CA MET A 147 1.68 -7.52 3.08
C MET A 147 2.54 -6.93 1.95
N ILE A 148 3.06 -5.73 2.16
CA ILE A 148 3.97 -5.06 1.22
C ILE A 148 5.37 -5.64 1.40
N GLY A 149 5.87 -5.68 2.65
CA GLY A 149 7.18 -6.23 3.03
C GLY A 149 8.04 -5.27 3.86
N SER A 150 9.34 -5.56 3.94
CA SER A 150 10.33 -4.72 4.61
C SER A 150 11.25 -4.06 3.59
N PHE A 151 11.55 -2.78 3.80
CA PHE A 151 12.24 -1.94 2.83
C PHE A 151 13.32 -1.11 3.54
N PRO A 152 14.59 -1.27 3.15
CA PRO A 152 15.65 -0.35 3.57
C PRO A 152 15.49 0.98 2.81
N PRO A 153 16.06 2.07 3.34
CA PRO A 153 16.12 3.29 2.58
C PRO A 153 16.97 3.19 1.31
N ARG A 154 16.55 3.93 0.28
CA ARG A 154 17.33 4.12 -0.95
C ARG A 154 16.90 5.39 -1.68
N SER A 155 17.71 5.83 -2.65
CA SER A 155 17.41 6.99 -3.51
C SER A 155 16.22 6.76 -4.43
N GLU A 156 16.12 5.59 -5.07
CA GLU A 156 15.07 5.32 -6.05
C GLU A 156 13.75 4.88 -5.39
N PRO A 157 12.58 5.32 -5.88
CA PRO A 157 11.30 4.81 -5.40
C PRO A 157 11.16 3.29 -5.56
N TYR A 158 10.55 2.65 -4.58
CA TYR A 158 10.05 1.28 -4.67
C TYR A 158 8.74 1.22 -5.46
N VAL A 159 8.52 0.09 -6.13
CA VAL A 159 7.27 -0.23 -6.82
C VAL A 159 6.83 -1.61 -6.32
N LYS A 160 5.67 -1.67 -5.67
CA LYS A 160 5.03 -2.92 -5.27
C LYS A 160 3.79 -3.11 -6.14
N ARG A 161 3.74 -4.25 -6.85
CA ARG A 161 2.56 -4.72 -7.59
C ARG A 161 1.92 -5.85 -6.80
N PHE A 162 0.63 -5.75 -6.54
CA PHE A 162 -0.15 -6.82 -5.92
C PHE A 162 -0.58 -7.85 -6.96
N ALA A 163 -1.03 -9.01 -6.47
CA ALA A 163 -1.58 -10.03 -7.35
C ALA A 163 -2.76 -9.45 -8.16
N PRO A 164 -2.91 -9.84 -9.45
CA PRO A 164 -4.04 -9.43 -10.24
C PRO A 164 -5.38 -9.81 -9.59
N SER A 165 -6.37 -8.94 -9.72
CA SER A 165 -7.74 -9.17 -9.26
C SER A 165 -8.73 -8.66 -10.30
N VAL A 166 -9.98 -9.12 -10.22
CA VAL A 166 -11.02 -8.76 -11.19
C VAL A 166 -11.97 -7.73 -10.57
N ALA A 167 -12.22 -6.63 -11.28
CA ALA A 167 -13.17 -5.62 -10.84
C ALA A 167 -14.60 -6.21 -10.81
N PRO A 168 -15.38 -5.99 -9.74
CA PRO A 168 -16.72 -6.54 -9.66
C PRO A 168 -17.60 -5.98 -10.77
N SER A 169 -18.56 -6.78 -11.24
CA SER A 169 -19.43 -6.43 -12.35
C SER A 169 -20.91 -6.60 -12.00
N GLY A 170 -21.77 -5.98 -12.81
CA GLY A 170 -23.22 -6.11 -12.70
C GLY A 170 -23.92 -4.83 -12.21
N PHE A 171 -25.24 -4.80 -12.39
CA PHE A 171 -26.04 -3.59 -12.15
C PHE A 171 -25.88 -3.04 -10.72
N LEU A 172 -25.86 -3.93 -9.71
CA LEU A 172 -25.67 -3.55 -8.31
C LEU A 172 -24.26 -3.00 -8.05
N ALA A 173 -23.22 -3.55 -8.69
CA ALA A 173 -21.85 -3.07 -8.56
C ALA A 173 -21.68 -1.65 -9.14
N ARG A 174 -22.36 -1.37 -10.24
CA ARG A 174 -22.41 -0.05 -10.90
C ARG A 174 -23.34 0.96 -10.22
N SER A 175 -24.18 0.52 -9.29
CA SER A 175 -25.12 1.42 -8.62
C SER A 175 -24.38 2.31 -7.61
N GLY A 176 -24.23 3.58 -7.96
CA GLY A 176 -23.68 4.62 -7.09
C GLY A 176 -22.15 4.72 -7.09
N THR A 177 -21.64 5.44 -6.11
CA THR A 177 -20.20 5.67 -5.88
C THR A 177 -19.71 4.75 -4.78
N ASN A 178 -18.55 4.12 -4.98
CA ASN A 178 -17.85 3.41 -3.94
C ASN A 178 -16.83 4.35 -3.30
N SER A 179 -16.90 4.52 -1.98
CA SER A 179 -15.89 5.26 -1.21
C SER A 179 -14.87 4.30 -0.65
N VAL A 180 -13.60 4.62 -0.77
CA VAL A 180 -12.49 3.80 -0.34
C VAL A 180 -11.71 4.56 0.71
N ARG A 181 -11.34 3.88 1.79
CA ARG A 181 -10.33 4.35 2.73
C ARG A 181 -9.11 3.44 2.61
N THR A 182 -7.97 4.03 2.33
CA THR A 182 -6.69 3.36 2.20
C THR A 182 -5.79 3.78 3.35
N ARG A 183 -5.13 2.81 3.99
CA ARG A 183 -4.15 3.03 5.05
C ARG A 183 -2.91 2.19 4.82
N ILE A 184 -1.73 2.77 5.08
CA ILE A 184 -0.46 2.03 5.08
C ILE A 184 0.13 2.09 6.48
N VAL A 185 0.42 0.91 7.03
CA VAL A 185 0.91 0.73 8.40
C VAL A 185 2.13 -0.18 8.44
N ASP A 186 2.88 -0.21 9.54
CA ASP A 186 3.91 -1.23 9.81
C ASP A 186 3.48 -2.21 10.92
N ASP A 187 4.37 -3.16 11.24
CA ASP A 187 4.20 -4.10 12.35
C ASP A 187 4.16 -3.45 13.73
N ASP A 188 4.68 -2.22 13.86
CA ASP A 188 4.67 -1.43 15.09
C ASP A 188 3.36 -0.66 15.29
N GLY A 189 2.50 -0.64 14.28
CA GLY A 189 1.24 0.11 14.26
C GLY A 189 1.39 1.58 13.89
N SER A 190 2.56 2.00 13.41
CA SER A 190 2.77 3.32 12.84
C SER A 190 1.89 3.48 11.60
N VAL A 191 1.17 4.59 11.50
CA VAL A 191 0.38 4.92 10.31
C VAL A 191 1.18 5.90 9.45
N PHE A 192 1.53 5.48 8.23
CA PHE A 192 2.32 6.29 7.30
C PHE A 192 1.47 7.03 6.27
N ALA A 193 0.32 6.46 5.91
CA ALA A 193 -0.65 7.09 5.03
C ALA A 193 -2.06 6.68 5.48
N ASP A 194 -2.99 7.63 5.44
CA ASP A 194 -4.41 7.41 5.68
C ASP A 194 -5.19 8.43 4.85
N PHE A 195 -5.83 7.98 3.78
CA PHE A 195 -6.56 8.84 2.87
C PHE A 195 -7.80 8.14 2.33
N SER A 196 -8.76 8.95 1.89
CA SER A 196 -9.99 8.46 1.27
C SER A 196 -10.08 8.93 -0.17
N TRP A 197 -10.66 8.10 -1.01
CA TRP A 197 -10.90 8.37 -2.42
C TRP A 197 -12.19 7.68 -2.85
N ALA A 198 -12.63 7.93 -4.08
CA ALA A 198 -13.87 7.37 -4.59
C ALA A 198 -13.72 6.87 -6.02
N PHE A 199 -14.48 5.84 -6.36
CA PHE A 199 -14.59 5.36 -7.73
C PHE A 199 -16.02 4.95 -8.10
N LYS A 200 -16.29 4.92 -9.40
CA LYS A 200 -17.50 4.38 -10.01
C LYS A 200 -17.12 3.29 -11.00
N LEU A 201 -17.90 2.22 -10.98
CA LEU A 201 -17.79 1.18 -12.00
C LEU A 201 -18.58 1.59 -13.23
N VAL A 202 -17.93 1.56 -14.38
CA VAL A 202 -18.52 1.89 -15.68
C VAL A 202 -18.50 0.66 -16.57
N LYS A 203 -19.42 0.61 -17.54
CA LYS A 203 -19.33 -0.39 -18.61
C LYS A 203 -18.11 -0.10 -19.47
N ALA A 204 -17.53 -1.16 -20.00
CA ALA A 204 -16.62 -1.07 -21.16
C ALA A 204 -17.35 -0.45 -22.37
#